data_AF-A0A0F9HGV9-F1
#
_entry.id   AF-A0A0F9HGV9-F1
#
_cell.length_a   1.000
_cell.length_b   1.000
_cell.length_c   1.000
_cell.angle_alpha   90.00
_cell.angle_beta   90.00
_cell.angle_gamma   90.00
#
_symmetry.space_group_name_H-M   'P 1'
#
loop_
_entity.id
_entity.type
_entity.pdbx_description
1 polymer ?
#
loop_
_entity_poly.entity_id
_entity_poly.type
_entity_poly.pdbx_seq_one_letter_code
_entity_poly.pdbx_strand_id
1 'polypeptide(L)'
;MTSRKRPPLREELSLFRAVIAREGVTTAAGAAAGTSIIDAGLVGFGATSFFTMLLVLYPGQEQLVDSMDITAFNNVTGEITYSTAYKGVAAAIPAGAPYTIVTFRFVPAEVAALQTDLTALMADVGDASASTLGSILGILGDPATTLLAQIIAIQADIGDPTGETLPSLAAKWGDIARSLDLILGARWDAAGDLGGDIAAILAALAGAAGIFNEQADVAVTINAINGAETDVFDLNVAATRYIVRNLRLKAV
;
A
#
# COMPACT_ATOMS: atom_id res chain seq x y z
N MET A 1 -14.16 10.18 -54.50
CA MET A 1 -15.23 10.96 -53.85
C MET A 1 -16.05 11.64 -54.93
N THR A 2 -17.23 11.09 -55.26
CA THR A 2 -18.17 11.77 -56.15
C THR A 2 -18.75 12.96 -55.40
N SER A 3 -18.39 14.17 -55.84
CA SER A 3 -19.02 15.41 -55.37
C SER A 3 -20.53 15.28 -55.59
N ARG A 4 -21.30 15.14 -54.50
CA ARG A 4 -22.77 15.16 -54.59
C ARG A 4 -23.15 16.52 -55.15
N LYS A 5 -23.80 16.54 -56.31
CA LYS A 5 -24.31 17.75 -56.97
C LYS A 5 -25.15 18.52 -55.95
N ARG A 6 -24.74 19.74 -55.60
CA ARG A 6 -25.52 20.58 -54.68
C ARG A 6 -26.93 20.80 -55.26
N PRO A 7 -27.97 20.84 -54.43
CA PRO A 7 -29.30 21.20 -54.89
C PRO A 7 -29.24 22.57 -55.60
N PRO A 8 -30.07 22.80 -56.63
CA PRO A 8 -30.29 24.14 -57.16
C PRO A 8 -30.63 25.12 -56.03
N LEU A 9 -30.17 26.38 -56.11
CA LEU A 9 -30.39 27.42 -55.10
C LEU A 9 -31.87 27.56 -54.65
N ARG A 10 -32.82 27.27 -55.54
CA ARG A 10 -34.26 27.28 -55.22
C ARG A 10 -34.66 26.20 -54.22
N GLU A 11 -34.04 25.02 -54.29
CA GLU A 11 -34.29 23.93 -53.36
C GLU A 11 -33.66 24.21 -51.99
N GLU A 12 -32.45 24.77 -51.95
CA GLU A 12 -31.81 25.20 -50.70
C GLU A 12 -32.65 26.28 -49.98
N LEU A 13 -33.16 27.27 -50.73
CA LEU A 13 -34.06 28.27 -50.19
C LEU A 13 -35.39 27.67 -49.69
N SER A 14 -35.92 26.67 -50.40
CA SER A 14 -37.15 25.98 -49.98
C SER A 14 -36.94 25.19 -48.69
N LEU A 15 -35.79 24.55 -48.53
CA LEU A 15 -35.41 23.86 -47.30
C LEU A 15 -35.25 24.84 -46.13
N PHE A 16 -34.59 25.98 -46.35
CA PHE A 16 -34.46 27.02 -45.34
C PHE A 16 -35.82 27.58 -44.91
N ARG A 17 -36.70 27.87 -45.88
CA ARG A 17 -38.06 28.35 -45.59
C ARG A 17 -38.94 27.31 -44.90
N ALA A 18 -38.70 26.01 -45.10
CA ALA A 18 -39.44 24.95 -44.41
C ALA A 18 -39.16 24.92 -42.89
N VAL A 19 -38.03 25.48 -42.45
CA VAL A 19 -37.67 25.61 -41.04
C VAL A 19 -38.37 26.81 -40.39
N ILE A 20 -38.78 27.80 -41.18
CA ILE A 20 -39.33 29.04 -40.65
C ILE A 20 -40.81 28.86 -40.37
N ALA A 21 -41.19 28.97 -39.10
CA ALA A 21 -42.58 28.98 -38.68
C ALA A 21 -43.25 30.32 -39.01
N ARG A 22 -42.50 31.43 -38.87
CA ARG A 22 -43.00 32.79 -39.09
C ARG A 22 -41.87 33.78 -39.33
N GLU A 23 -42.10 34.75 -40.20
CA GLU A 23 -41.33 35.99 -40.27
C GLU A 23 -42.27 37.15 -39.96
N GLY A 24 -41.74 38.21 -39.35
CA GLY A 24 -42.55 39.38 -39.02
C GLY A 24 -41.73 40.58 -38.62
N VAL A 25 -42.45 41.63 -38.26
CA VAL A 25 -41.90 42.90 -37.76
C VAL A 25 -42.72 43.31 -36.55
N THR A 26 -42.07 43.70 -35.46
CA THR A 26 -42.79 44.14 -34.24
C THR A 26 -43.69 45.33 -34.54
N THR A 27 -44.91 45.32 -34.02
CA THR A 27 -45.88 46.42 -34.21
C THR A 27 -46.00 47.33 -33.00
N ALA A 28 -45.50 46.88 -31.85
CA ALA A 28 -45.48 47.64 -30.60
C ALA A 28 -44.20 47.36 -29.82
N ALA A 29 -43.91 48.19 -28.82
CA ALA A 29 -42.80 47.96 -27.91
C ALA A 29 -43.08 46.75 -27.01
N GLY A 30 -42.08 45.89 -26.84
CA GLY A 30 -42.14 44.77 -25.90
C GLY A 30 -41.98 45.19 -24.44
N ALA A 31 -41.75 44.21 -23.56
CA ALA A 31 -41.49 44.45 -22.15
C ALA A 31 -40.23 45.30 -21.95
N ALA A 32 -40.26 46.20 -20.98
CA ALA A 32 -39.16 47.14 -20.68
C ALA A 32 -37.82 46.44 -20.37
N ALA A 33 -37.85 45.20 -19.89
CA ALA A 33 -36.66 44.40 -19.63
C ALA A 33 -36.03 43.80 -20.91
N GLY A 34 -36.61 44.05 -22.09
CA GLY A 34 -36.17 43.46 -23.34
C GLY A 34 -36.39 41.95 -23.38
N THR A 35 -37.44 41.45 -22.73
CA THR A 35 -37.79 40.01 -22.59
C THR A 35 -39.03 39.60 -23.39
N SER A 36 -39.60 40.51 -24.19
CA SER A 36 -40.69 40.19 -25.11
C SER A 36 -40.68 41.05 -26.36
N ILE A 37 -41.38 40.58 -27.39
CA ILE A 37 -41.76 41.35 -28.57
C ILE A 37 -43.28 41.31 -28.76
N ILE A 38 -43.85 42.30 -29.44
CA ILE A 38 -45.27 42.34 -29.76
C ILE A 38 -45.44 42.53 -31.28
N ASP A 39 -46.18 41.64 -31.92
CA ASP A 39 -46.61 41.76 -33.31
C ASP A 39 -48.12 41.44 -33.41
N ALA A 40 -48.92 42.45 -33.76
CA ALA A 40 -50.36 42.32 -33.95
C ALA A 40 -50.72 41.31 -35.05
N GLY A 41 -49.81 41.04 -36.00
CA GLY A 41 -49.93 40.00 -37.01
C GLY A 41 -49.89 38.57 -36.46
N LEU A 42 -49.60 38.40 -35.17
CA LEU A 42 -49.67 37.12 -34.44
C LEU A 42 -50.98 36.93 -33.66
N VAL A 43 -51.86 37.94 -33.62
CA VAL A 43 -53.15 37.82 -32.93
C VAL A 43 -54.02 36.75 -33.62
N GLY A 44 -54.66 35.90 -32.81
CA GLY A 44 -55.57 34.84 -33.30
C GLY A 44 -54.89 33.52 -33.66
N PHE A 45 -53.57 33.41 -33.55
CA PHE A 45 -52.89 32.12 -33.58
C PHE A 45 -53.28 31.26 -32.35
N GLY A 46 -52.99 29.96 -32.39
CA GLY A 46 -53.27 29.07 -31.26
C GLY A 46 -52.50 29.50 -30.01
N ALA A 47 -53.08 29.36 -28.81
CA ALA A 47 -52.40 29.77 -27.57
C ALA A 47 -51.07 29.02 -27.31
N THR A 48 -50.91 27.83 -27.89
CA THR A 48 -49.68 27.03 -27.85
C THR A 48 -48.84 27.16 -29.12
N SER A 49 -49.22 28.06 -30.04
CA SER A 49 -48.41 28.36 -31.21
C SER A 49 -47.07 28.94 -30.75
N PHE A 50 -45.99 28.51 -31.41
CA PHE A 50 -44.61 28.95 -31.15
C PHE A 50 -44.01 28.56 -29.80
N PHE A 51 -44.78 27.91 -28.90
CA PHE A 51 -44.19 27.31 -27.71
C PHE A 51 -43.05 26.39 -28.13
N THR A 52 -41.91 26.57 -27.48
CA THR A 52 -40.71 25.76 -27.70
C THR A 52 -40.00 25.94 -29.05
N MET A 53 -40.38 26.96 -29.82
CA MET A 53 -39.62 27.41 -30.99
C MET A 53 -38.58 28.46 -30.60
N LEU A 54 -37.63 28.72 -31.49
CA LEU A 54 -36.59 29.74 -31.29
C LEU A 54 -36.98 31.03 -32.02
N LEU A 55 -36.91 32.16 -31.33
CA LEU A 55 -37.03 33.49 -31.91
C LEU A 55 -35.63 33.98 -32.29
N VAL A 56 -35.46 34.47 -33.51
CA VAL A 56 -34.28 35.22 -33.98
C VAL A 56 -34.70 36.65 -34.24
N LEU A 57 -34.10 37.60 -33.54
CA LEU A 57 -34.47 39.02 -33.62
C LEU A 57 -33.33 39.84 -34.27
N TYR A 58 -33.70 40.71 -35.21
CA TYR A 58 -32.81 41.66 -35.87
C TYR A 58 -33.23 43.09 -35.47
N PRO A 59 -32.46 43.83 -34.66
CA PRO A 59 -32.88 45.12 -34.11
C PRO A 59 -32.44 46.29 -35.01
N GLY A 60 -31.99 46.02 -36.24
CA GLY A 60 -31.40 47.01 -37.14
C GLY A 60 -29.87 47.00 -37.22
N GLN A 61 -29.19 46.22 -36.35
CA GLN A 61 -27.73 46.10 -36.31
C GLN A 61 -27.29 44.63 -36.31
N GLU A 62 -26.45 44.24 -37.28
CA GLU A 62 -26.01 42.85 -37.47
C GLU A 62 -25.30 42.25 -36.25
N GLN A 63 -24.51 43.05 -35.53
CA GLN A 63 -23.72 42.57 -34.37
C GLN A 63 -24.58 42.25 -33.14
N LEU A 64 -25.80 42.79 -33.13
CA LEU A 64 -26.74 42.58 -32.03
C LEU A 64 -27.66 41.40 -32.29
N VAL A 65 -27.77 40.89 -33.53
CA VAL A 65 -28.63 39.74 -33.85
C VAL A 65 -28.44 38.63 -32.83
N ASP A 66 -29.56 38.20 -32.28
CA ASP A 66 -29.56 37.27 -31.17
C ASP A 66 -30.80 36.37 -31.26
N SER A 67 -30.72 35.22 -30.58
CA SER A 67 -31.76 34.20 -30.61
C SER A 67 -32.12 33.75 -29.21
N MET A 68 -33.41 33.64 -28.92
CA MET A 68 -33.91 33.22 -27.61
C MET A 68 -35.01 32.17 -27.72
N ASP A 69 -35.10 31.31 -26.73
CA ASP A 69 -36.19 30.35 -26.62
C ASP A 69 -37.49 31.06 -26.28
N ILE A 70 -38.57 30.75 -27.00
CA ILE A 70 -39.91 31.25 -26.70
C ILE A 70 -40.47 30.47 -25.50
N THR A 71 -40.75 31.19 -24.41
CA THR A 71 -41.26 30.64 -23.14
C THR A 71 -42.76 30.82 -22.97
N ALA A 72 -43.33 31.85 -23.58
CA ALA A 72 -44.77 32.07 -23.59
C ALA A 72 -45.23 32.81 -24.87
N PHE A 73 -46.48 32.58 -25.24
CA PHE A 73 -47.16 33.28 -26.33
C PHE A 73 -48.55 33.73 -25.88
N ASN A 74 -48.84 35.02 -26.06
CA ASN A 74 -50.16 35.60 -25.82
C ASN A 74 -50.87 35.82 -27.16
N ASN A 75 -51.82 34.95 -27.48
CA ASN A 75 -52.55 35.00 -28.74
C ASN A 75 -53.57 36.15 -28.85
N VAL A 76 -53.83 36.88 -27.77
CA VAL A 76 -54.72 38.05 -27.77
C VAL A 76 -53.95 39.32 -28.15
N THR A 77 -52.73 39.46 -27.66
CA THR A 77 -51.89 40.65 -27.92
C THR A 77 -50.87 40.42 -29.03
N GLY A 78 -50.57 39.17 -29.39
CA GLY A 78 -49.46 38.82 -30.26
C GLY A 78 -48.10 38.97 -29.58
N GLU A 79 -48.07 38.95 -28.24
CA GLU A 79 -46.82 39.04 -27.47
C GLU A 79 -46.13 37.68 -27.39
N ILE A 80 -44.83 37.68 -27.68
CA ILE A 80 -43.93 36.54 -27.48
C ILE A 80 -42.98 36.88 -26.33
N THR A 81 -43.00 36.08 -25.27
CA THR A 81 -42.03 36.16 -24.17
C THR A 81 -40.93 35.12 -24.39
N TYR A 82 -39.70 35.47 -24.08
CA TYR A 82 -38.55 34.61 -24.28
C TYR A 82 -37.66 34.48 -23.03
N SER A 83 -36.74 33.51 -23.04
CA SER A 83 -36.05 33.00 -21.83
C SER A 83 -35.04 33.97 -21.21
N THR A 84 -34.43 34.85 -22.01
CA THR A 84 -33.40 35.79 -21.56
C THR A 84 -33.58 37.16 -22.20
N ALA A 85 -33.19 38.24 -21.52
CA ALA A 85 -33.21 39.57 -22.14
C ALA A 85 -32.34 39.59 -23.42
N TYR A 86 -32.80 40.35 -24.40
CA TYR A 86 -32.13 40.49 -25.69
C TYR A 86 -30.73 41.11 -25.55
N LYS A 87 -29.74 40.57 -26.29
CA LYS A 87 -28.35 41.05 -26.24
C LYS A 87 -28.24 42.56 -26.50
N GLY A 88 -27.55 43.24 -25.59
CA GLY A 88 -27.19 44.64 -25.75
C GLY A 88 -28.31 45.64 -25.47
N VAL A 89 -29.46 45.19 -24.92
CA VAL A 89 -30.59 46.07 -24.65
C VAL A 89 -31.06 45.92 -23.19
N ALA A 90 -31.02 47.02 -22.44
CA ALA A 90 -31.61 47.16 -21.10
C ALA A 90 -32.99 47.84 -21.15
N ALA A 91 -33.65 47.80 -22.30
CA ALA A 91 -34.87 48.53 -22.63
C ALA A 91 -35.87 47.66 -23.44
N ALA A 92 -37.06 48.17 -23.69
CA ALA A 92 -38.01 47.50 -24.57
C ALA A 92 -37.49 47.42 -26.02
N ILE A 93 -37.71 46.29 -26.67
CA ILE A 93 -37.54 46.18 -28.13
C ILE A 93 -38.60 47.07 -28.78
N PRO A 94 -38.23 48.05 -29.62
CA PRO A 94 -39.19 48.97 -30.23
C PRO A 94 -40.04 48.28 -31.30
N ALA A 95 -41.11 48.96 -31.73
CA ALA A 95 -41.81 48.62 -32.96
C ALA A 95 -40.88 48.78 -34.18
N GLY A 96 -41.10 47.99 -35.22
CA GLY A 96 -40.31 48.02 -36.45
C GLY A 96 -39.11 47.07 -36.47
N ALA A 97 -38.90 46.25 -35.43
CA ALA A 97 -37.80 45.28 -35.37
C ALA A 97 -38.17 43.99 -36.12
N PRO A 98 -37.44 43.60 -37.19
CA PRO A 98 -37.68 42.33 -37.88
C PRO A 98 -37.32 41.12 -37.01
N TYR A 99 -38.11 40.06 -37.12
CA TYR A 99 -37.86 38.79 -36.43
C TYR A 99 -38.21 37.58 -37.30
N THR A 100 -37.66 36.43 -36.93
CA THR A 100 -37.99 35.12 -37.50
C THR A 100 -38.19 34.11 -36.39
N ILE A 101 -39.24 33.30 -36.46
CA ILE A 101 -39.47 32.15 -35.57
C ILE A 101 -39.11 30.90 -36.35
N VAL A 102 -38.16 30.12 -35.82
CA VAL A 102 -37.69 28.88 -36.46
C VAL A 102 -38.13 27.66 -35.65
N THR A 103 -38.44 26.57 -36.35
CA THR A 103 -38.98 25.33 -35.78
C THR A 103 -37.93 24.44 -35.12
N PHE A 104 -36.64 24.75 -35.25
CA PHE A 104 -35.59 24.00 -34.57
C PHE A 104 -35.65 24.21 -33.06
N ARG A 105 -35.55 23.10 -32.34
CA ARG A 105 -35.62 23.04 -30.88
C ARG A 105 -34.57 22.08 -30.35
N PHE A 106 -33.97 22.42 -29.21
CA PHE A 106 -33.49 21.44 -28.24
C PHE A 106 -34.54 21.37 -27.13
N VAL A 107 -35.26 20.25 -27.00
CA VAL A 107 -36.32 20.14 -26.00
C VAL A 107 -35.65 20.15 -24.64
N PRO A 108 -36.06 20.98 -23.65
CA PRO A 108 -35.47 20.90 -22.31
C PRO A 108 -35.53 19.49 -21.72
N ALA A 109 -36.57 18.71 -22.05
CA ALA A 109 -36.66 17.30 -21.68
C ALA A 109 -35.64 16.41 -22.43
N GLU A 110 -35.33 16.67 -23.71
CA GLU A 110 -34.26 15.97 -24.43
C GLU A 110 -32.88 16.35 -23.87
N VAL A 111 -32.66 17.63 -23.54
CA VAL A 111 -31.41 18.07 -22.89
C VAL A 111 -31.25 17.43 -21.52
N ALA A 112 -32.33 17.36 -20.72
CA ALA A 112 -32.33 16.66 -19.44
C ALA A 112 -32.09 15.14 -19.59
N ALA A 113 -32.67 14.52 -20.62
CA ALA A 113 -32.40 13.11 -20.95
C ALA A 113 -30.92 12.91 -21.31
N LEU A 114 -30.35 13.77 -22.17
CA LEU A 114 -28.93 13.72 -22.52
C LEU A 114 -28.02 13.93 -21.30
N GLN A 115 -28.38 14.81 -20.38
CA GLN A 115 -27.65 14.99 -19.11
C GLN A 115 -27.71 13.74 -18.23
N THR A 116 -28.86 13.06 -18.20
CA THR A 116 -29.04 11.80 -17.47
C THR A 116 -28.18 10.70 -18.08
N ASP A 117 -28.21 10.54 -19.41
CA ASP A 117 -27.40 9.56 -20.13
C ASP A 117 -25.90 9.83 -19.97
N LEU A 118 -25.48 11.10 -20.02
CA LEU A 118 -24.09 11.48 -19.77
C LEU A 118 -23.65 11.13 -18.35
N THR A 119 -24.50 11.38 -17.35
CA THR A 119 -24.21 11.03 -15.96
C THR A 119 -24.09 9.52 -15.78
N ALA A 120 -24.97 8.73 -16.40
CA ALA A 120 -24.89 7.27 -16.39
C ALA A 120 -23.61 6.76 -17.06
N LEU A 121 -23.24 7.30 -18.23
CA LEU A 121 -22.00 6.95 -18.91
C LEU A 121 -20.77 7.27 -18.06
N MET A 122 -20.74 8.43 -17.39
CA MET A 122 -19.63 8.78 -16.50
C MET A 122 -19.52 7.83 -15.31
N ALA A 123 -20.65 7.36 -14.77
CA ALA A 123 -20.68 6.35 -13.71
C ALA A 123 -20.13 5.00 -14.22
N ASP A 124 -20.63 4.51 -15.36
CA ASP A 124 -20.17 3.26 -15.97
C ASP A 124 -18.67 3.26 -16.28
N VAL A 125 -18.15 4.38 -16.82
CA VAL A 125 -16.71 4.55 -17.06
C VAL A 125 -15.93 4.55 -15.74
N GLY A 126 -16.45 5.21 -14.71
CA GLY A 126 -15.90 5.18 -13.36
C GLY A 126 -15.77 3.76 -12.82
N ASP A 127 -16.86 2.99 -12.85
CA ASP A 127 -16.89 1.60 -12.36
C ASP A 127 -15.98 0.68 -13.17
N ALA A 128 -15.99 0.80 -14.51
CA ALA A 128 -15.10 0.04 -15.38
C ALA A 128 -13.61 0.34 -15.08
N SER A 129 -13.28 1.62 -14.86
CA SER A 129 -11.92 2.03 -14.50
C SER A 129 -11.49 1.52 -13.12
N ALA A 130 -12.39 1.55 -12.13
CA ALA A 130 -12.14 1.03 -10.79
C ALA A 130 -11.96 -0.50 -10.79
N SER A 131 -12.80 -1.24 -11.53
CA SER A 131 -12.66 -2.69 -11.70
C SER A 131 -11.36 -3.07 -12.41
N THR A 132 -10.99 -2.32 -13.45
CA THR A 132 -9.74 -2.55 -14.19
C THR A 132 -8.53 -2.26 -13.31
N LEU A 133 -8.54 -1.13 -12.59
CA LEU A 133 -7.48 -0.79 -11.64
C LEU A 133 -7.38 -1.83 -10.53
N GLY A 134 -8.51 -2.24 -9.93
CA GLY A 134 -8.53 -3.29 -8.92
C GLY A 134 -7.95 -4.61 -9.42
N SER A 135 -8.26 -4.99 -10.67
CA SER A 135 -7.68 -6.18 -11.31
C SER A 135 -6.17 -6.04 -11.51
N ILE A 136 -5.70 -4.88 -11.95
CA ILE A 136 -4.26 -4.60 -12.13
C ILE A 136 -3.53 -4.63 -10.78
N LEU A 137 -4.08 -3.98 -9.74
CA LEU A 137 -3.51 -4.00 -8.39
C LEU A 137 -3.52 -5.41 -7.79
N GLY A 138 -4.53 -6.23 -8.10
CA GLY A 138 -4.55 -7.64 -7.70
C GLY A 138 -3.45 -8.48 -8.37
N ILE A 139 -3.08 -8.17 -9.61
CA ILE A 139 -2.03 -8.89 -10.36
C ILE A 139 -0.62 -8.40 -10.00
N LEU A 140 -0.43 -7.08 -9.95
CA LEU A 140 0.89 -6.46 -9.78
C LEU A 140 1.22 -6.13 -8.32
N GLY A 141 0.23 -6.23 -7.42
CA GLY A 141 0.29 -5.62 -6.10
C GLY A 141 -0.02 -4.13 -6.15
N ASP A 142 -0.49 -3.58 -5.04
CA ASP A 142 -0.67 -2.13 -4.91
C ASP A 142 0.70 -1.45 -4.81
N PRO A 143 1.11 -0.59 -5.77
CA PRO A 143 2.42 0.06 -5.74
C PRO A 143 2.56 1.05 -4.57
N ALA A 144 1.46 1.45 -3.93
CA ALA A 144 1.49 2.23 -2.69
C ALA A 144 1.82 1.37 -1.46
N THR A 145 1.69 0.05 -1.55
CA THR A 145 2.23 -0.84 -0.52
C THR A 145 3.74 -0.80 -0.61
N THR A 146 4.38 -0.34 0.47
CA THR A 146 5.84 -0.35 0.54
C THR A 146 6.34 -1.78 0.40
N LEU A 147 7.51 -1.98 -0.19
CA LEU A 147 8.18 -3.28 -0.26
C LEU A 147 8.21 -3.96 1.13
N LEU A 148 8.34 -3.17 2.20
CA LEU A 148 8.30 -3.65 3.58
C LEU A 148 6.94 -4.24 3.96
N ALA A 149 5.82 -3.61 3.58
CA ALA A 149 4.48 -4.14 3.83
C ALA A 149 4.22 -5.44 3.04
N GLN A 150 4.72 -5.53 1.80
CA GLN A 150 4.64 -6.76 1.00
C GLN A 150 5.45 -7.90 1.62
N ILE A 151 6.65 -7.62 2.13
CA ILE A 151 7.47 -8.61 2.86
C ILE A 151 6.76 -9.11 4.12
N ILE A 152 6.13 -8.21 4.88
CA ILE A 152 5.36 -8.57 6.09
C ILE A 152 4.16 -9.46 5.74
N ALA A 153 3.42 -9.14 4.67
CA ALA A 153 2.29 -9.96 4.22
C ALA A 153 2.74 -11.35 3.75
N ILE A 154 3.84 -11.44 3.01
CA ILE A 154 4.44 -12.71 2.61
C ILE A 154 4.90 -13.52 3.83
N GLN A 155 5.51 -12.90 4.84
CA GLN A 155 5.86 -13.57 6.09
C GLN A 155 4.64 -14.10 6.84
N ALA A 156 3.49 -13.41 6.76
CA ALA A 156 2.24 -13.86 7.34
C ALA A 156 1.61 -15.03 6.55
N ASP A 157 1.61 -14.96 5.21
CA ASP A 157 1.01 -15.96 4.31
C ASP A 157 1.82 -17.25 4.20
N ILE A 158 3.16 -17.16 4.21
CA ILE A 158 4.03 -18.34 4.31
C ILE A 158 3.78 -19.06 5.66
N GLY A 159 3.17 -18.35 6.62
CA GLY A 159 3.19 -18.71 8.02
C GLY A 159 4.62 -18.63 8.53
N ASP A 160 4.79 -18.41 9.82
CA ASP A 160 6.06 -18.79 10.41
C ASP A 160 6.23 -20.30 10.17
N PRO A 161 7.23 -20.77 9.38
CA PRO A 161 7.41 -22.20 9.12
C PRO A 161 7.71 -23.00 10.41
N THR A 162 7.90 -22.31 11.54
CA THR A 162 8.07 -22.88 12.88
C THR A 162 6.91 -22.59 13.85
N GLY A 163 5.98 -21.70 13.51
CA GLY A 163 4.88 -21.28 14.39
C GLY A 163 5.33 -20.58 15.70
N GLU A 164 6.57 -20.11 15.76
CA GLU A 164 7.21 -19.54 16.94
C GLU A 164 7.42 -18.03 16.80
N THR A 165 6.55 -17.28 17.48
CA THR A 165 6.77 -15.83 17.70
C THR A 165 8.19 -15.55 18.22
N LEU A 166 8.81 -14.43 17.81
CA LEU A 166 10.13 -14.00 18.29
C LEU A 166 10.33 -14.12 19.82
N PRO A 167 9.35 -13.78 20.67
CA PRO A 167 9.42 -14.02 22.11
C PRO A 167 9.57 -15.49 22.51
N SER A 168 8.94 -16.41 21.79
CA SER A 168 9.05 -17.85 22.05
C SER A 168 10.42 -18.42 21.70
N LEU A 169 11.04 -17.95 20.60
CA LEU A 169 12.41 -18.31 20.26
C LEU A 169 13.40 -17.79 21.31
N ALA A 170 13.23 -16.55 21.77
CA ALA A 170 14.04 -15.97 22.84
C ALA A 170 13.90 -16.77 24.15
N ALA A 171 12.69 -17.22 24.50
CA ALA A 171 12.46 -18.08 25.66
C ALA A 171 13.19 -19.43 25.52
N LYS A 172 13.11 -20.08 24.35
CA LYS A 172 13.81 -21.34 24.09
C LYS A 172 15.32 -21.21 24.17
N TRP A 173 15.90 -20.14 23.61
CA TRP A 173 17.33 -19.87 23.75
C TRP A 173 17.72 -19.64 25.22
N GLY A 174 16.87 -18.95 25.99
CA GLY A 174 17.06 -18.80 27.44
C GLY A 174 17.01 -20.12 28.21
N ASP A 175 16.09 -21.02 27.85
CA ASP A 175 15.99 -22.37 28.43
C ASP A 175 17.21 -23.24 28.06
N ILE A 176 17.69 -23.15 26.81
CA ILE A 176 18.90 -23.86 26.37
C ILE A 176 20.12 -23.34 27.12
N ALA A 177 20.28 -22.02 27.25
CA ALA A 177 21.38 -21.40 27.99
C ALA A 177 21.39 -21.86 29.46
N ARG A 178 20.22 -21.85 30.12
CA ARG A 178 20.07 -22.38 31.49
C ARG A 178 20.38 -23.87 31.59
N SER A 179 19.95 -24.66 30.60
CA SER A 179 20.21 -26.10 30.58
C SER A 179 21.70 -26.40 30.40
N LEU A 180 22.39 -25.66 29.53
CA LEU A 180 23.83 -25.77 29.35
C LEU A 180 24.60 -25.36 30.60
N ASP A 181 24.20 -24.27 31.25
CA ASP A 181 24.80 -23.82 32.51
C ASP A 181 24.62 -24.88 33.61
N LEU A 182 23.43 -25.46 33.75
CA LEU A 182 23.17 -26.53 34.71
C LEU A 182 24.00 -27.78 34.41
N ILE A 183 24.09 -28.19 33.13
CA ILE A 183 24.87 -29.37 32.73
C ILE A 183 26.36 -29.12 32.95
N LEU A 184 26.89 -27.95 32.57
CA LEU A 184 28.31 -27.62 32.70
C LEU A 184 28.70 -27.40 34.18
N GLY A 185 27.88 -26.66 34.93
CA GLY A 185 28.06 -26.48 36.37
C GLY A 185 27.97 -27.79 37.14
N ALA A 186 26.93 -28.59 36.89
CA ALA A 186 26.81 -29.91 37.53
C ALA A 186 27.94 -30.87 37.10
N ARG A 187 28.44 -30.80 35.86
CA ARG A 187 29.61 -31.57 35.44
C ARG A 187 30.89 -31.09 36.10
N TRP A 188 31.04 -29.79 36.34
CA TRP A 188 32.17 -29.22 37.06
C TRP A 188 32.16 -29.63 38.54
N ASP A 189 30.99 -29.58 39.17
CA ASP A 189 30.81 -29.97 40.58
C ASP A 189 30.86 -31.50 40.76
N ALA A 190 30.33 -32.29 39.82
CA ALA A 190 30.40 -33.76 39.84
C ALA A 190 31.78 -34.29 39.43
N ALA A 191 32.56 -33.51 38.67
CA ALA A 191 34.00 -33.73 38.52
C ALA A 191 34.77 -33.35 39.81
N GLY A 192 34.05 -33.01 40.89
CA GLY A 192 34.38 -33.34 42.27
C GLY A 192 35.82 -33.06 42.60
N ASP A 193 36.12 -31.80 42.88
CA ASP A 193 37.39 -31.31 43.43
C ASP A 193 38.61 -32.13 42.96
N LEU A 194 38.84 -32.13 41.64
CA LEU A 194 40.08 -32.64 41.05
C LEU A 194 41.31 -32.10 41.80
N GLY A 195 41.22 -30.87 42.34
CA GLY A 195 42.22 -30.28 43.22
C GLY A 195 42.39 -31.06 44.53
N GLY A 196 41.31 -31.40 45.21
CA GLY A 196 41.25 -32.19 46.43
C GLY A 196 41.70 -33.63 46.24
N ASP A 197 41.29 -34.30 45.16
CA ASP A 197 41.74 -35.65 44.82
C ASP A 197 43.24 -35.67 44.51
N ILE A 198 43.74 -34.70 43.75
CA ILE A 198 45.18 -34.52 43.49
C ILE A 198 45.92 -34.25 44.79
N ALA A 199 45.38 -33.38 45.66
CA ALA A 199 45.98 -33.07 46.96
C ALA A 199 46.03 -34.31 47.87
N ALA A 200 44.99 -35.14 47.89
CA ALA A 200 44.93 -36.38 48.65
C ALA A 200 45.96 -37.41 48.13
N ILE A 201 46.08 -37.59 46.81
CA ILE A 201 47.08 -38.46 46.20
C ILE A 201 48.50 -37.97 46.50
N LEU A 202 48.75 -36.67 46.37
CA LEU A 202 50.04 -36.05 46.71
C LEU A 202 50.38 -36.24 48.19
N ALA A 203 49.40 -36.08 49.09
CA ALA A 203 49.59 -36.33 50.51
C ALA A 203 49.90 -37.81 50.80
N ALA A 204 49.23 -38.74 50.11
CA ALA A 204 49.52 -40.18 50.24
C ALA A 204 50.92 -40.54 49.73
N LEU A 205 51.36 -39.97 48.61
CA LEU A 205 52.71 -40.16 48.06
C LEU A 205 53.79 -39.52 48.93
N ALA A 206 53.55 -38.31 49.46
CA ALA A 206 54.46 -37.63 50.37
C ALA A 206 54.54 -38.36 51.73
N GLY A 207 53.42 -38.87 52.24
CA GLY A 207 53.36 -39.72 53.43
C GLY A 207 53.99 -41.09 53.22
N ALA A 208 54.13 -41.56 51.98
CA ALA A 208 54.88 -42.77 51.61
C ALA A 208 56.41 -42.57 51.58
N ALA A 209 56.93 -41.50 52.20
CA ALA A 209 58.33 -41.36 52.58
C ALA A 209 58.73 -42.51 53.52
N GLY A 210 59.14 -43.64 52.94
CA GLY A 210 59.48 -44.86 53.68
C GLY A 210 59.50 -46.14 52.84
N ILE A 211 58.98 -46.13 51.60
CA ILE A 211 59.04 -47.30 50.71
C ILE A 211 60.49 -47.61 50.27
N PHE A 212 61.36 -46.60 50.25
CA PHE A 212 62.79 -46.76 50.00
C PHE A 212 63.59 -46.10 51.13
N ASN A 213 63.78 -46.83 52.24
CA ASN A 213 64.81 -46.48 53.21
C ASN A 213 66.16 -46.84 52.61
N GLU A 214 66.85 -45.86 52.03
CA GLU A 214 68.27 -45.98 51.74
C GLU A 214 69.02 -45.85 53.06
N GLN A 215 69.47 -46.97 53.61
CA GLN A 215 70.39 -46.95 54.74
C GLN A 215 71.72 -46.39 54.23
N ALA A 216 72.28 -45.39 54.94
CA ALA A 216 73.61 -44.88 54.62
C ALA A 216 74.63 -46.03 54.64
N ASP A 217 75.59 -46.00 53.72
CA ASP A 217 76.65 -47.01 53.66
C ASP A 217 77.39 -47.09 55.00
N VAL A 218 77.29 -48.24 55.68
CA VAL A 218 78.06 -48.53 56.89
C VAL A 218 79.24 -49.42 56.52
N ALA A 219 80.45 -48.93 56.71
CA ALA A 219 81.66 -49.73 56.50
C ALA A 219 81.76 -50.84 57.57
N VAL A 220 81.85 -52.11 57.14
CA VAL A 220 82.08 -53.27 58.03
C VAL A 220 83.55 -53.68 57.95
N THR A 221 84.20 -53.81 59.11
CA THR A 221 85.60 -54.27 59.22
C THR A 221 85.65 -55.76 59.55
N ILE A 222 86.14 -56.58 58.63
CA ILE A 222 86.10 -58.07 58.74
C ILE A 222 86.93 -58.60 59.93
N ASN A 223 87.97 -57.89 60.37
CA ASN A 223 88.85 -58.36 61.45
C ASN A 223 88.18 -58.51 62.83
N ALA A 224 86.97 -57.95 63.03
CA ALA A 224 86.21 -58.10 64.27
C ALA A 224 85.35 -59.40 64.34
N ILE A 225 85.25 -60.15 63.24
CA ILE A 225 84.31 -61.30 63.09
C ILE A 225 84.94 -62.63 63.56
N ASN A 226 86.21 -62.64 63.95
CA ASN A 226 86.99 -63.87 64.17
C ASN A 226 86.78 -64.56 65.53
N GLY A 227 85.55 -64.60 66.04
CA GLY A 227 85.26 -65.25 67.32
C GLY A 227 83.80 -65.64 67.60
N ALA A 228 82.84 -65.16 66.81
CA ALA A 228 81.42 -65.56 66.86
C ALA A 228 80.72 -65.18 65.56
N GLU A 229 79.66 -65.89 65.17
CA GLU A 229 78.78 -65.51 64.06
C GLU A 229 78.35 -64.04 64.24
N THR A 230 78.80 -63.17 63.34
CA THR A 230 78.37 -61.77 63.31
C THR A 230 77.34 -61.63 62.22
N ASP A 231 76.12 -61.24 62.60
CA ASP A 231 75.09 -60.89 61.63
C ASP A 231 75.52 -59.59 60.92
N VAL A 232 75.84 -59.69 59.64
CA VAL A 232 76.29 -58.55 58.81
C VAL A 232 75.11 -57.66 58.42
N PHE A 233 73.87 -58.14 58.60
CA PHE A 233 72.65 -57.44 58.25
C PHE A 233 71.73 -57.35 59.46
N ASP A 234 71.96 -56.36 60.34
CA ASP A 234 71.03 -56.03 61.43
C ASP A 234 69.77 -55.32 60.88
N LEU A 235 68.88 -56.10 60.28
CA LEU A 235 67.63 -55.67 59.64
C LEU A 235 66.47 -55.66 60.65
N ASN A 236 66.68 -55.00 61.78
CA ASN A 236 65.81 -55.00 62.96
C ASN A 236 64.42 -54.36 62.75
N VAL A 237 64.24 -53.51 61.73
CA VAL A 237 62.96 -52.79 61.56
C VAL A 237 61.87 -53.70 61.01
N ALA A 238 61.02 -54.18 61.91
CA ALA A 238 59.86 -55.00 61.58
C ALA A 238 58.99 -54.37 60.46
N ALA A 239 58.46 -55.23 59.58
CA ALA A 239 57.62 -54.87 58.42
C ALA A 239 58.30 -54.12 57.26
N THR A 240 59.63 -54.00 57.26
CA THR A 240 60.38 -53.43 56.11
C THR A 240 60.85 -54.55 55.17
N ARG A 241 60.60 -54.42 53.85
CA ARG A 241 61.26 -55.27 52.85
C ARG A 241 62.58 -54.62 52.43
N TYR A 242 63.68 -55.29 52.71
CA TYR A 242 65.00 -54.85 52.29
C TYR A 242 65.35 -55.45 50.92
N ILE A 243 65.88 -54.64 50.02
CA ILE A 243 66.43 -55.09 48.73
C ILE A 243 67.92 -54.76 48.73
N VAL A 244 68.76 -55.77 48.88
CA VAL A 244 70.22 -55.62 48.72
C VAL A 244 70.51 -55.56 47.22
N ARG A 245 70.74 -54.36 46.69
CA ARG A 245 71.01 -54.17 45.25
C ARG A 245 72.41 -54.63 44.84
N ASN A 246 73.42 -54.38 45.67
CA ASN A 246 74.81 -54.78 45.43
C ASN A 246 75.50 -55.04 46.78
N LEU A 247 76.06 -56.24 46.97
CA LEU A 247 76.96 -56.53 48.08
C LEU A 247 78.39 -56.62 47.54
N ARG A 248 79.29 -55.74 47.99
CA ARG A 248 80.71 -55.79 47.64
C ARG A 248 81.52 -56.17 48.88
N LEU A 249 81.94 -57.42 48.94
CA LEU A 249 82.89 -57.91 49.94
C LEU A 249 84.30 -57.67 49.43
N LYS A 250 85.10 -56.87 50.15
CA LYS A 250 86.51 -56.68 49.85
C LYS A 250 87.33 -57.46 50.87
N ALA A 251 87.92 -58.57 50.44
CA ALA A 251 88.97 -59.23 51.22
C ALA A 251 90.21 -58.34 51.22
N VAL A 252 90.80 -58.13 52.40
CA VAL A 252 92.07 -57.43 52.60
C VAL A 252 93.12 -58.46 52.95
#